data_AF-A0A3A1V5G4-F1
#
_entry.id   AF-A0A3A1V5G4-F1
#
_cell.length_a   1.000
_cell.length_b   1.000
_cell.length_c   1.000
_cell.angle_alpha   90.00
_cell.angle_beta   90.00
_cell.angle_gamma   90.00
#
_symmetry.space_group_name_H-M   'P 1'
#
loop_
_entity.id
_entity.type
_entity.pdbx_description
1 polymer ?
#
loop_
_entity_poly.entity_id
_entity_poly.type
_entity_poly.pdbx_seq_one_letter_code
_entity_poly.pdbx_strand_id
1 'polypeptide(L)'
;MYSLLIKELKLSVSPIFYVMPFLTGALMLIPGWLYFLVVLYFTFITVPNMFGGYKSQNDLIFTSMLPVTKKEIVKAKVAVIVILELLHIVVAMIYGLISILLYPNMDYLFFKPTLGFWGLNFVMMAIFNLIFIVMYFKTAYKYGAATFAAVAAALLFAGGAEWLGIQNSFVSDLLKGTGADNIAVQLLILIMGVAIFAIMTIIAYHIANKRFEKVEI
;
A
#
# COMPACT_ATOMS: atom_id res chain seq x y z
N MET A 1 10.59 -12.59 -17.23
CA MET A 1 9.89 -12.15 -15.99
C MET A 1 10.53 -12.59 -14.66
N TYR A 2 10.66 -13.89 -14.35
CA TYR A 2 11.13 -14.35 -13.02
C TYR A 2 12.50 -13.80 -12.62
N SER A 3 13.49 -13.90 -13.50
CA SER A 3 14.84 -13.38 -13.27
C SER A 3 14.87 -11.86 -13.07
N LEU A 4 13.99 -11.14 -13.78
CA LEU A 4 13.85 -9.69 -13.63
C LEU A 4 13.27 -9.32 -12.27
N LEU A 5 12.24 -10.04 -11.81
CA LEU A 5 11.67 -9.83 -10.47
C LEU A 5 12.69 -10.12 -9.36
N ILE A 6 13.50 -11.17 -9.51
CA ILE A 6 14.59 -11.46 -8.55
C ILE A 6 15.63 -10.35 -8.55
N LYS A 7 16.02 -9.84 -9.73
CA LYS A 7 16.93 -8.71 -9.83
C LYS A 7 16.37 -7.51 -9.07
N GLU A 8 15.08 -7.20 -9.25
CA GLU A 8 14.47 -6.09 -8.54
C GLU A 8 14.53 -6.27 -7.02
N LEU A 9 14.14 -7.45 -6.52
CA LEU A 9 14.11 -7.72 -5.09
C LEU A 9 15.49 -7.82 -4.43
N LYS A 10 16.51 -8.30 -5.16
CA LYS A 10 17.86 -8.50 -4.58
C LYS A 10 18.80 -7.33 -4.80
N LEU A 11 18.71 -6.66 -5.94
CA LEU A 11 19.69 -5.68 -6.38
C LEU A 11 19.14 -4.25 -6.35
N SER A 12 17.88 -4.06 -6.75
CA SER A 12 17.30 -2.72 -6.86
C SER A 12 16.69 -2.25 -5.53
N VAL A 13 16.02 -3.12 -4.79
CA VAL A 13 15.42 -2.79 -3.49
C VAL A 13 16.47 -2.91 -2.38
N SER A 14 16.68 -1.82 -1.63
CA SER A 14 17.55 -1.85 -0.45
C SER A 14 16.99 -2.78 0.64
N PRO A 15 17.84 -3.59 1.30
CA PRO A 15 17.40 -4.52 2.35
C PRO A 15 16.59 -3.88 3.49
N ILE A 16 16.84 -2.60 3.78
CA ILE A 16 16.13 -1.86 4.83
C ILE A 16 14.61 -1.87 4.60
N PHE A 17 14.14 -1.86 3.35
CA PHE A 17 12.71 -1.83 3.04
C PHE A 17 11.99 -3.15 3.29
N TYR A 18 12.72 -4.26 3.48
CA TYR A 18 12.15 -5.51 4.00
C TYR A 18 12.02 -5.51 5.52
N VAL A 19 12.86 -4.73 6.21
CA VAL A 19 12.82 -4.57 7.66
C VAL A 19 11.79 -3.52 8.08
N MET A 20 11.58 -2.47 7.27
CA MET A 20 10.62 -1.39 7.51
C MET A 20 9.21 -1.87 7.95
N PRO A 21 8.56 -2.86 7.29
CA PRO A 21 7.27 -3.40 7.74
C PRO A 21 7.23 -3.78 9.21
N PHE A 22 8.33 -4.36 9.73
CA PHE A 22 8.41 -4.81 11.12
C PHE A 22 8.58 -3.63 12.09
N LEU A 23 9.34 -2.61 11.68
CA LEU A 23 9.56 -1.40 12.47
C LEU A 23 8.30 -0.55 12.53
N THR A 24 7.68 -0.26 11.39
CA THR A 24 6.47 0.57 11.33
C THR A 24 5.26 -0.22 11.83
N GLY A 25 5.19 -1.53 11.56
CA GLY A 25 4.15 -2.42 12.06
C GLY A 25 4.08 -2.50 13.58
N ALA A 26 5.22 -2.37 14.28
CA ALA A 26 5.25 -2.35 15.74
C ALA A 26 4.43 -1.19 16.35
N LEU A 27 4.18 -0.11 15.59
CA LEU A 27 3.31 0.99 16.02
C LEU A 27 1.85 0.55 16.23
N MET A 28 1.43 -0.59 15.66
CA MET A 28 0.12 -1.19 15.95
C MET A 28 -0.03 -1.63 17.42
N LEU A 29 1.08 -1.86 18.12
CA LEU A 29 1.08 -2.22 19.55
C LEU A 29 0.78 -1.02 20.45
N ILE A 30 0.81 0.21 19.92
CA ILE A 30 0.42 1.39 20.68
C ILE A 30 -1.11 1.37 20.81
N PRO A 31 -1.65 1.33 22.05
CA PRO A 31 -3.08 1.25 22.29
C PRO A 31 -3.80 2.49 21.77
N GLY A 32 -4.85 2.31 20.96
CA GLY A 32 -5.70 3.40 20.47
C GLY A 32 -5.02 4.34 19.48
N TRP A 33 -3.92 3.92 18.87
CA TRP A 33 -3.20 4.71 17.87
C TRP A 33 -3.99 4.88 16.58
N LEU A 34 -3.63 5.89 15.78
CA LEU A 34 -4.19 6.10 14.45
C LEU A 34 -3.61 5.05 13.48
N TYR A 35 -4.21 3.86 13.46
CA TYR A 35 -3.64 2.70 12.78
C TYR A 35 -3.52 2.83 11.25
N PHE A 36 -4.32 3.68 10.59
CA PHE A 36 -4.10 3.99 9.17
C PHE A 36 -2.70 4.53 8.88
N LEU A 37 -2.10 5.27 9.82
CA LEU A 37 -0.73 5.79 9.66
C LEU A 37 0.30 4.67 9.52
N VAL A 38 0.08 3.54 10.20
CA VAL A 38 1.00 2.39 10.17
C VAL A 38 1.21 1.91 8.74
N VAL A 39 0.12 1.74 7.98
CA VAL A 39 0.20 1.31 6.58
C VAL A 39 0.61 2.47 5.68
N LEU A 40 0.19 3.72 5.97
CA LEU A 40 0.64 4.90 5.24
C LEU A 40 2.15 5.16 5.31
N TYR A 41 2.87 4.70 6.34
CA TYR A 41 4.35 4.81 6.34
C TYR A 41 5.00 4.11 5.15
N PHE A 42 4.36 3.09 4.57
CA PHE A 42 4.79 2.52 3.30
C PHE A 42 4.80 3.57 2.18
N THR A 43 3.74 4.36 2.08
CA THR A 43 3.59 5.39 1.04
C THR A 43 4.45 6.62 1.32
N PHE A 44 4.71 6.95 2.59
CA PHE A 44 5.51 8.11 3.00
C PHE A 44 7.02 7.86 2.95
N ILE A 45 7.47 6.63 3.23
CA ILE A 45 8.88 6.32 3.42
C ILE A 45 9.36 5.31 2.39
N THR A 46 8.72 4.15 2.30
CA THR A 46 9.23 3.04 1.48
C THR A 46 9.21 3.38 -0.01
N VAL A 47 8.05 3.77 -0.56
CA VAL A 47 7.92 4.07 -2.00
C VAL A 47 8.81 5.23 -2.45
N PRO A 48 8.78 6.43 -1.82
CA PRO A 48 9.57 7.56 -2.30
C PRO A 48 11.08 7.29 -2.25
N ASN A 49 11.57 6.65 -1.18
CA ASN A 49 12.99 6.35 -1.04
C ASN A 49 13.43 5.23 -1.98
N MET A 50 12.59 4.21 -2.21
CA MET A 50 12.88 3.14 -3.17
C MET A 50 13.01 3.70 -4.60
N PHE A 51 12.05 4.52 -5.04
CA PHE A 51 12.10 5.13 -6.37
C PHE A 51 13.16 6.23 -6.49
N GLY A 52 13.51 6.90 -5.38
CA GLY A 52 14.68 7.76 -5.29
C GLY A 52 15.99 7.00 -5.51
N GLY A 53 16.10 5.81 -4.90
CA GLY A 53 17.22 4.88 -5.11
C GLY A 53 17.33 4.41 -6.55
N TYR A 54 16.20 4.01 -7.18
CA TYR A 54 16.20 3.63 -8.60
C TYR A 54 16.72 4.74 -9.51
N LYS A 55 16.36 5.99 -9.19
CA LYS A 55 16.82 7.15 -9.94
C LYS A 55 18.31 7.42 -9.72
N SER A 56 18.79 7.40 -8.47
CA SER A 56 20.20 7.70 -8.16
C SER A 56 21.17 6.63 -8.67
N GLN A 57 20.71 5.38 -8.74
CA GLN A 57 21.50 4.24 -9.23
C GLN A 57 21.38 4.01 -10.74
N ASN A 58 20.63 4.84 -11.47
CA ASN A 58 20.35 4.66 -12.90
C ASN A 58 19.78 3.27 -13.24
N ASP A 59 18.95 2.72 -12.35
CA ASP A 59 18.42 1.36 -12.46
C ASP A 59 17.62 1.15 -13.75
N LEU A 60 16.93 2.19 -14.23
CA LEU A 60 16.17 2.14 -15.49
C LEU A 60 17.09 1.93 -16.71
N ILE A 61 18.24 2.62 -16.76
CA ILE A 61 19.23 2.51 -17.84
C ILE A 61 19.86 1.11 -17.82
N PHE A 62 20.22 0.62 -16.62
CA PHE A 62 20.72 -0.74 -16.49
C PHE A 62 19.71 -1.78 -16.99
N THR A 63 18.44 -1.59 -16.64
CA THR A 63 17.38 -2.53 -17.01
C THR A 63 17.05 -2.49 -18.50
N SER A 64 17.16 -1.33 -19.17
CA SER A 64 16.92 -1.22 -20.61
C SER A 64 18.01 -1.86 -21.48
N MET A 65 19.22 -2.06 -20.94
CA MET A 65 20.30 -2.79 -21.61
C MET A 65 20.13 -4.32 -21.54
N LEU A 66 19.30 -4.82 -20.62
CA LEU A 66 19.03 -6.25 -20.52
C LEU A 66 18.08 -6.70 -21.64
N PRO A 67 18.11 -7.98 -22.05
CA PRO A 67 17.19 -8.52 -23.07
C PRO A 67 15.78 -8.72 -22.49
N VAL A 68 15.12 -7.63 -22.10
CA VAL A 68 13.79 -7.61 -21.49
C VAL A 68 12.88 -6.61 -22.19
N THR A 69 11.59 -6.91 -22.21
CA THR A 69 10.61 -6.00 -22.82
C THR A 69 10.20 -4.88 -21.87
N LYS A 70 9.83 -3.71 -22.39
CA LYS A 70 9.29 -2.59 -21.58
C LYS A 70 8.10 -3.03 -20.70
N LYS A 71 7.26 -3.93 -21.22
CA LYS A 71 6.14 -4.52 -20.48
C LYS A 71 6.59 -5.34 -19.28
N GLU A 72 7.65 -6.11 -19.41
CA GLU A 72 8.22 -6.86 -18.29
C GLU A 72 8.83 -5.95 -17.23
N ILE A 73 9.43 -4.81 -17.61
CA ILE A 73 9.93 -3.80 -16.67
C ILE A 73 8.78 -3.25 -15.82
N VAL A 74 7.70 -2.81 -16.47
CA VAL A 74 6.51 -2.30 -15.76
C VAL A 74 5.94 -3.38 -14.84
N LYS A 75 5.78 -4.61 -15.35
CA LYS A 75 5.24 -5.73 -14.57
C LYS A 75 6.10 -6.04 -13.35
N ALA A 76 7.42 -6.05 -13.49
CA ALA A 76 8.33 -6.33 -12.38
C ALA A 76 8.26 -5.24 -11.30
N LYS A 77 8.27 -3.96 -11.69
CA LYS A 77 8.15 -2.84 -10.74
C LYS A 77 6.81 -2.84 -10.01
N VAL A 78 5.71 -3.07 -10.72
CA VAL A 78 4.37 -3.18 -10.11
C VAL A 78 4.31 -4.38 -9.16
N ALA A 79 4.87 -5.53 -9.54
CA ALA A 79 4.92 -6.70 -8.67
C ALA A 79 5.70 -6.44 -7.38
N VAL A 80 6.83 -5.72 -7.44
CA VAL A 80 7.62 -5.36 -6.25
C VAL A 80 6.82 -4.44 -5.32
N ILE A 81 6.12 -3.44 -5.86
CA ILE A 81 5.24 -2.57 -5.07
C ILE A 81 4.21 -3.44 -4.33
N VAL A 82 3.47 -4.29 -5.05
CA VAL A 82 2.42 -5.14 -4.48
C VAL A 82 2.98 -6.11 -3.43
N ILE A 83 4.14 -6.72 -3.68
CA ILE A 83 4.79 -7.61 -2.70
C ILE A 83 5.10 -6.86 -1.41
N LEU A 84 5.68 -5.64 -1.51
CA LEU A 84 6.01 -4.84 -0.34
C LEU A 84 4.76 -4.30 0.36
N GLU A 85 3.71 -3.92 -0.37
CA GLU A 85 2.42 -3.52 0.21
C GLU A 85 1.80 -4.65 1.02
N LEU A 86 1.72 -5.85 0.43
CA LEU A 86 1.20 -7.03 1.11
C LEU A 86 2.05 -7.38 2.34
N LEU A 87 3.37 -7.22 2.25
CA LEU A 87 4.25 -7.40 3.41
C LEU A 87 3.93 -6.39 4.53
N HIS A 88 3.73 -5.11 4.22
CA HIS A 88 3.36 -4.09 5.21
C HIS A 88 1.99 -4.38 5.83
N ILE A 89 0.98 -4.72 5.02
CA ILE A 89 -0.36 -5.03 5.52
C ILE A 89 -0.35 -6.31 6.37
N VAL A 90 0.30 -7.40 5.92
CA VAL A 90 0.35 -8.67 6.66
C VAL A 90 1.08 -8.52 7.99
N VAL A 91 2.22 -7.85 8.01
CA VAL A 91 2.96 -7.61 9.26
C VAL A 91 2.14 -6.73 10.21
N ALA A 92 1.49 -5.67 9.69
CA ALA A 92 0.59 -4.84 10.50
C ALA A 92 -0.63 -5.61 11.00
N MET A 93 -1.19 -6.54 10.21
CA MET A 93 -2.28 -7.45 10.63
C MET A 93 -1.85 -8.31 11.82
N ILE A 94 -0.65 -8.90 11.76
CA ILE A 94 -0.11 -9.73 12.85
C ILE A 94 0.03 -8.89 14.12
N TYR A 95 0.64 -7.71 14.06
CA TYR A 95 0.76 -6.84 15.24
C TYR A 95 -0.58 -6.30 15.73
N GLY A 96 -1.53 -6.03 14.82
CA GLY A 96 -2.89 -5.64 15.18
C GLY A 96 -3.64 -6.73 15.94
N LEU A 97 -3.49 -8.00 15.56
CA LEU A 97 -4.04 -9.14 16.29
C LEU A 97 -3.43 -9.25 17.68
N ILE A 98 -2.11 -9.10 17.80
CA ILE A 98 -1.42 -9.08 19.10
C ILE A 98 -1.95 -7.93 19.97
N SER A 99 -2.12 -6.74 19.39
CA SER A 99 -2.64 -5.56 20.09
C SER A 99 -4.05 -5.78 20.67
N ILE A 100 -4.95 -6.41 19.90
CA ILE A 100 -6.30 -6.77 20.39
C ILE A 100 -6.23 -7.75 21.57
N LEU A 101 -5.32 -8.72 21.52
CA LEU A 101 -5.15 -9.71 22.59
C LEU A 101 -4.55 -9.10 23.86
N LEU A 102 -3.62 -8.15 23.71
CA LEU A 102 -3.00 -7.45 24.84
C LEU A 102 -3.97 -6.48 25.52
N TYR A 103 -4.87 -5.86 24.75
CA TYR A 103 -5.78 -4.84 25.25
C TYR A 103 -7.26 -5.14 24.93
N PRO A 104 -7.88 -6.12 25.61
CA PRO A 104 -9.21 -6.61 25.26
C PRO A 104 -10.35 -5.63 25.61
N ASN A 105 -10.20 -4.81 26.65
CA ASN A 105 -11.24 -3.91 27.18
C ASN A 105 -11.00 -2.45 26.78
N MET A 106 -10.49 -2.22 25.57
CA MET A 106 -10.18 -0.89 25.07
C MET A 106 -11.35 -0.24 24.34
N ASP A 107 -11.60 1.02 24.66
CA ASP A 107 -12.46 1.88 23.87
C ASP A 107 -11.66 2.57 22.77
N TYR A 108 -11.98 2.25 21.51
CA TYR A 108 -11.27 2.78 20.36
C TYR A 108 -11.92 4.07 19.84
N LEU A 109 -11.22 5.20 19.98
CA LEU A 109 -11.61 6.46 19.35
C LEU A 109 -11.46 6.39 17.82
N PHE A 110 -10.31 5.90 17.35
CA PHE A 110 -10.00 5.62 15.94
C PHE A 110 -10.45 4.20 15.55
N PHE A 111 -10.25 3.77 14.31
CA PHE A 111 -10.67 2.40 13.94
C PHE A 111 -9.94 1.32 14.74
N LYS A 112 -10.69 0.35 15.25
CA LYS A 112 -10.15 -0.90 15.79
C LYS A 112 -9.56 -1.74 14.64
N PRO A 113 -8.47 -2.52 14.84
CA PRO A 113 -7.85 -3.31 13.77
C PRO A 113 -8.66 -4.59 13.41
N THR A 114 -9.93 -4.40 13.05
CA THR A 114 -10.88 -5.44 12.61
C THR A 114 -10.66 -5.83 11.15
N LEU A 115 -11.30 -6.91 10.69
CA LEU A 115 -11.19 -7.34 9.28
C LEU A 115 -11.69 -6.27 8.30
N GLY A 116 -12.76 -5.54 8.65
CA GLY A 116 -13.26 -4.43 7.82
C GLY A 116 -12.28 -3.26 7.74
N PHE A 117 -11.58 -2.94 8.83
CA PHE A 117 -10.49 -1.97 8.81
C PHE A 117 -9.38 -2.36 7.82
N TRP A 118 -8.98 -3.64 7.79
CA TRP A 118 -8.01 -4.11 6.80
C TRP A 118 -8.55 -4.01 5.37
N GLY A 119 -9.85 -4.22 5.16
CA GLY A 119 -10.53 -3.97 3.89
C GLY A 119 -10.37 -2.52 3.42
N LEU A 120 -10.55 -1.55 4.32
CA LEU A 120 -10.33 -0.13 4.02
C LEU A 120 -8.87 0.18 3.69
N ASN A 121 -7.91 -0.48 4.36
CA ASN A 121 -6.48 -0.32 4.03
C ASN A 121 -6.15 -0.82 2.62
N PHE A 122 -6.79 -1.91 2.17
CA PHE A 122 -6.66 -2.35 0.78
C PHE A 122 -7.22 -1.33 -0.21
N VAL A 123 -8.38 -0.71 0.08
CA VAL A 123 -8.93 0.37 -0.76
C VAL A 123 -7.99 1.58 -0.80
N MET A 124 -7.42 1.97 0.34
CA MET A 124 -6.43 3.03 0.42
C MET A 124 -5.22 2.76 -0.47
N MET A 125 -4.65 1.54 -0.40
CA MET A 125 -3.53 1.13 -1.25
C MET A 125 -3.93 1.04 -2.73
N ALA A 126 -5.17 0.67 -3.03
CA ALA A 126 -5.71 0.66 -4.38
C ALA A 126 -5.67 2.07 -5.02
N ILE A 127 -6.11 3.09 -4.27
CA ILE A 127 -6.08 4.50 -4.68
C ILE A 127 -4.64 4.96 -4.89
N PHE A 128 -3.76 4.64 -3.93
CA PHE A 128 -2.34 4.96 -4.03
C PHE A 128 -1.72 4.36 -5.30
N ASN A 129 -1.90 3.06 -5.52
CA ASN A 129 -1.37 2.34 -6.68
C ASN A 129 -1.87 2.93 -7.99
N LEU A 130 -3.17 3.20 -8.10
CA LEU A 130 -3.74 3.76 -9.31
C LEU A 130 -3.09 5.10 -9.68
N ILE A 131 -2.90 5.99 -8.72
CA ILE A 131 -2.33 7.32 -8.99
C ILE A 131 -0.82 7.21 -9.21
N PHE A 132 -0.12 6.54 -8.30
CA PHE A 132 1.34 6.48 -8.30
C PHE A 132 1.87 5.79 -9.56
N ILE A 133 1.41 4.56 -9.84
CA ILE A 133 1.90 3.75 -10.96
C ILE A 133 1.62 4.47 -12.29
N VAL A 134 0.41 4.99 -12.46
CA VAL A 134 -0.02 5.66 -13.70
C VAL A 134 0.74 6.97 -13.95
N MET A 135 1.01 7.75 -12.91
CA MET A 135 1.77 9.00 -13.03
C MET A 135 3.27 8.74 -13.21
N TYR A 136 3.85 7.80 -12.46
CA TYR A 136 5.27 7.48 -12.53
C TYR A 136 5.65 7.00 -13.94
N PHE A 137 4.95 5.99 -14.47
CA PHE A 137 5.25 5.42 -15.80
C PHE A 137 4.93 6.34 -16.98
N LYS A 138 4.35 7.53 -16.75
CA LYS A 138 4.28 8.58 -17.77
C LYS A 138 5.67 9.14 -18.14
N THR A 139 6.60 9.12 -17.20
CA THR A 139 7.97 9.65 -17.41
C THR A 139 9.07 8.66 -17.04
N ALA A 140 8.77 7.64 -16.23
CA ALA A 140 9.69 6.67 -15.63
C ALA A 140 10.85 7.27 -14.79
N TYR A 141 10.89 8.60 -14.65
CA TYR A 141 11.99 9.31 -13.99
C TYR A 141 11.49 10.25 -12.87
N LYS A 142 10.36 10.93 -13.07
CA LYS A 142 9.81 11.91 -12.12
C LYS A 142 8.91 11.24 -11.08
N TYR A 143 9.51 10.55 -10.11
CA TYR A 143 8.77 9.89 -9.04
C TYR A 143 8.20 10.85 -7.98
N GLY A 144 8.84 12.01 -7.74
CA GLY A 144 8.43 12.93 -6.67
C GLY A 144 6.99 13.45 -6.81
N ALA A 145 6.61 13.94 -7.99
CA ALA A 145 5.25 14.44 -8.23
C ALA A 145 4.20 13.31 -8.19
N ALA A 146 4.53 12.13 -8.73
CA ALA A 146 3.67 10.95 -8.67
C ALA A 146 3.43 10.51 -7.21
N THR A 147 4.50 10.48 -6.43
CA THR A 147 4.48 10.15 -5.00
C THR A 147 3.60 11.14 -4.25
N PHE A 148 3.85 12.44 -4.40
CA PHE A 148 3.10 13.47 -3.68
C PHE A 148 1.59 13.38 -3.95
N ALA A 149 1.19 13.24 -5.21
CA ALA A 149 -0.21 13.11 -5.58
C ALA A 149 -0.85 11.84 -4.99
N ALA A 150 -0.15 10.70 -5.06
CA ALA A 150 -0.66 9.43 -4.54
C ALA A 150 -0.74 9.41 -3.01
N VAL A 151 0.28 9.95 -2.33
CA VAL A 151 0.31 10.13 -0.87
C VAL A 151 -0.82 11.03 -0.41
N ALA A 152 -1.02 12.18 -1.08
CA ALA A 152 -2.10 13.10 -0.75
C ALA A 152 -3.48 12.42 -0.88
N ALA A 153 -3.71 11.65 -1.95
CA ALA A 153 -4.96 10.93 -2.14
C ALA A 153 -5.18 9.84 -1.08
N ALA A 154 -4.14 9.08 -0.73
CA ALA A 154 -4.21 8.07 0.32
C ALA A 154 -4.50 8.69 1.70
N LEU A 155 -3.87 9.83 2.00
CA LEU A 155 -4.12 10.62 3.21
C LEU A 155 -5.55 11.15 3.27
N LEU A 156 -6.06 11.72 2.18
CA LEU A 156 -7.43 12.21 2.11
C LEU A 156 -8.44 11.07 2.31
N PHE A 157 -8.17 9.89 1.75
CA PHE A 157 -8.99 8.71 1.97
C PHE A 157 -8.97 8.27 3.43
N ALA A 158 -7.78 8.10 4.03
CA ALA A 158 -7.65 7.67 5.41
C ALA A 158 -8.28 8.67 6.39
N GLY A 159 -8.01 9.96 6.21
CA GLY A 159 -8.59 11.03 7.02
C GLY A 159 -10.11 11.13 6.84
N GLY A 160 -10.60 10.97 5.61
CA GLY A 160 -12.03 10.94 5.32
C GLY A 160 -12.74 9.74 5.94
N ALA A 161 -12.13 8.55 5.87
CA ALA A 161 -12.65 7.35 6.49
C ALA A 161 -12.72 7.47 8.02
N GLU A 162 -11.65 7.96 8.66
CA GLU A 162 -11.61 8.19 10.11
C GLU A 162 -12.62 9.25 10.54
N TRP A 163 -12.70 10.36 9.81
CA TRP A 163 -13.68 11.41 10.06
C TRP A 163 -15.11 10.87 9.99
N LEU A 164 -15.43 10.09 8.95
CA LEU A 164 -16.74 9.44 8.82
C LEU A 164 -17.01 8.44 9.94
N GLY A 165 -16.00 7.68 10.36
CA GLY A 165 -16.08 6.74 11.47
C GLY A 165 -16.19 7.40 12.85
N ILE A 166 -15.95 8.71 12.96
CA ILE A 166 -16.17 9.50 14.19
C ILE A 166 -17.54 10.19 14.15
N GLN A 167 -17.92 10.78 13.01
CA GLN A 167 -19.14 11.57 12.89
C GLN A 167 -20.41 10.73 12.71
N ASN A 168 -20.31 9.57 12.07
CA ASN A 168 -21.47 8.75 11.74
C ASN A 168 -21.56 7.52 12.65
N SER A 169 -22.61 7.49 13.48
CA SER A 169 -22.88 6.38 14.41
C SER A 169 -23.04 5.04 13.69
N PHE A 170 -23.63 4.99 12.50
CA PHE A 170 -23.76 3.75 11.73
C PHE A 170 -22.40 3.20 11.31
N VAL A 171 -21.50 4.05 10.82
CA VAL A 171 -20.15 3.64 10.39
C VAL A 171 -19.29 3.26 11.60
N SER A 172 -19.42 4.00 12.69
CA SER A 172 -18.78 3.67 13.97
C SER A 172 -19.27 2.32 14.49
N ASP A 173 -20.58 2.07 14.53
CA ASP A 173 -21.14 0.81 15.00
C ASP A 173 -20.74 -0.35 14.10
N LEU A 174 -20.73 -0.13 12.77
CA LEU A 174 -20.33 -1.14 11.80
C LEU A 174 -18.87 -1.58 11.98
N LEU A 175 -17.94 -0.66 12.26
CA LEU A 175 -16.50 -0.94 12.23
C LEU A 175 -15.82 -0.99 13.61
N LYS A 176 -16.41 -0.35 14.62
CA LYS A 176 -15.88 -0.20 15.99
C LYS A 176 -16.82 -0.77 17.06
N GLY A 177 -18.14 -0.62 16.88
CA GLY A 177 -19.18 -1.00 17.84
C GLY A 177 -19.79 -2.39 17.62
N THR A 178 -21.09 -2.53 17.82
CA THR A 178 -21.82 -3.83 17.80
C THR A 178 -21.73 -4.59 16.47
N GLY A 179 -21.52 -3.88 15.35
CA GLY A 179 -21.31 -4.47 14.03
C GLY A 179 -19.88 -5.00 13.82
N ALA A 180 -18.92 -4.62 14.66
CA ALA A 180 -17.56 -5.15 14.63
C ALA A 180 -17.50 -6.64 15.04
N ASP A 181 -18.48 -7.10 15.83
CA ASP A 181 -18.62 -8.50 16.22
C ASP A 181 -19.24 -9.37 15.10
N ASN A 182 -19.86 -8.74 14.09
CA ASN A 182 -20.41 -9.45 12.95
C ASN A 182 -19.29 -9.82 11.96
N ILE A 183 -18.66 -10.97 12.22
CA ILE A 183 -17.56 -11.51 11.42
C ILE A 183 -17.94 -11.61 9.93
N ALA A 184 -19.17 -11.96 9.59
CA ALA A 184 -19.60 -12.12 8.20
C ALA A 184 -19.55 -10.79 7.42
N VAL A 185 -20.03 -9.71 8.03
CA VAL A 185 -20.00 -8.37 7.42
C VAL A 185 -18.58 -7.84 7.31
N GLN A 186 -17.77 -8.02 8.36
CA GLN A 186 -16.36 -7.62 8.37
C GLN A 186 -15.55 -8.36 7.29
N LEU A 187 -15.81 -9.66 7.12
CA LEU A 187 -15.18 -10.48 6.08
C LEU A 187 -15.60 -10.05 4.68
N LEU A 188 -16.87 -9.69 4.48
CA LEU A 188 -17.35 -9.16 3.20
C LEU A 188 -16.64 -7.85 2.84
N ILE A 189 -16.50 -6.92 3.80
CA ILE A 189 -15.77 -5.65 3.61
C ILE A 189 -14.31 -5.94 3.23
N LEU A 190 -13.66 -6.90 3.90
CA LEU A 190 -12.29 -7.30 3.58
C LEU A 190 -12.17 -7.84 2.15
N ILE A 191 -13.05 -8.77 1.76
CA ILE A 191 -13.06 -9.38 0.41
C ILE A 191 -13.25 -8.28 -0.65
N MET A 192 -14.19 -7.37 -0.43
CA MET A 192 -14.43 -6.24 -1.33
C MET A 192 -13.20 -5.32 -1.43
N GLY A 193 -12.54 -5.03 -0.31
CA GLY A 193 -11.30 -4.25 -0.29
C GLY A 193 -10.18 -4.90 -1.10
N VAL A 194 -9.94 -6.20 -0.90
CA VAL A 194 -8.94 -6.98 -1.66
C VAL A 194 -9.29 -7.00 -3.16
N ALA A 195 -10.56 -7.18 -3.50
CA ALA A 195 -11.02 -7.15 -4.89
C ALA A 195 -10.77 -5.79 -5.55
N ILE A 196 -11.10 -4.69 -4.86
CA ILE A 196 -10.84 -3.32 -5.34
C ILE A 196 -9.34 -3.09 -5.52
N PHE A 197 -8.52 -3.52 -4.56
CA PHE A 197 -7.06 -3.45 -4.64
C PHE A 197 -6.52 -4.18 -5.87
N ALA A 198 -6.94 -5.41 -6.09
CA ALA A 198 -6.52 -6.20 -7.24
C ALA A 198 -6.94 -5.54 -8.56
N ILE A 199 -8.22 -5.16 -8.70
CA ILE A 199 -8.77 -4.56 -9.93
C ILE A 199 -8.07 -3.24 -10.24
N MET A 200 -7.95 -2.33 -9.28
CA MET A 200 -7.33 -1.02 -9.51
C MET A 200 -5.84 -1.14 -9.83
N THR A 201 -5.12 -2.05 -9.18
CA THR A 201 -3.71 -2.31 -9.49
C THR A 201 -3.56 -2.89 -10.90
N ILE A 202 -4.44 -3.80 -11.32
CA ILE A 202 -4.46 -4.34 -12.69
C ILE A 202 -4.74 -3.22 -13.70
N ILE A 203 -5.71 -2.35 -13.44
CA ILE A 203 -6.01 -1.19 -14.29
C ILE A 203 -4.79 -0.26 -14.38
N ALA A 204 -4.16 0.04 -13.25
CA ALA A 204 -2.97 0.87 -13.16
C ALA A 204 -1.82 0.29 -14.00
N TYR A 205 -1.59 -1.02 -13.91
CA TYR A 205 -0.60 -1.74 -14.72
C TYR A 205 -0.87 -1.60 -16.23
N HIS A 206 -2.11 -1.80 -16.68
CA HIS A 206 -2.45 -1.69 -18.11
C HIS A 206 -2.23 -0.27 -18.64
N ILE A 207 -2.62 0.75 -17.86
CA ILE A 207 -2.42 2.15 -18.22
C ILE A 207 -0.92 2.49 -18.23
N ALA A 208 -0.18 2.04 -17.21
CA ALA A 208 1.26 2.25 -17.11
C ALA A 208 2.01 1.63 -18.27
N ASN A 209 1.65 0.41 -18.69
CA ASN A 209 2.28 -0.24 -19.85
C ASN A 209 2.15 0.61 -21.12
N LYS A 210 0.92 1.07 -21.43
CA LYS A 210 0.66 1.93 -22.60
C LYS A 210 1.39 3.28 -22.53
N ARG A 211 1.60 3.82 -21.32
CA ARG A 211 2.33 5.08 -21.13
C ARG A 211 3.83 4.88 -21.28
N PHE A 212 4.37 3.82 -20.70
CA PHE A 212 5.80 3.52 -20.71
C PHE A 212 6.32 3.12 -22.09
N GLU A 213 5.47 2.53 -22.95
CA GLU A 213 5.82 2.28 -24.35
C GLU A 213 6.30 3.55 -25.08
N LYS A 214 5.70 4.70 -24.75
CA LYS A 214 6.01 6.02 -25.34
C LYS A 214 7.23 6.72 -24.72
N VAL A 215 7.80 6.16 -23.66
CA VAL A 215 8.97 6.74 -22.99
C VAL A 215 10.22 6.31 -23.74
N GLU A 216 11.00 7.28 -24.21
CA GLU A 216 12.35 7.05 -24.73
C GLU A 216 13.30 6.92 -23.53
N ILE A 217 14.09 5.84 -23.53
CA ILE A 217 15.02 5.49 -22.43
C ILE A 217 16.44 5.84 -22.87
#